data_AF-A0A420VGG7-F1
#
_entry.id   AF-A0A420VGG7-F1
#
_cell.length_a   1.000
_cell.length_b   1.000
_cell.length_c   1.000
_cell.angle_alpha   90.00
_cell.angle_beta   90.00
_cell.angle_gamma   90.00
#
_symmetry.space_group_name_H-M   'P 1'
#
loop_
_entity.id
_entity.type
_entity.pdbx_description
1 polymer ?
#
loop_
_entity_poly.entity_id
_entity_poly.type
_entity_poly.pdbx_seq_one_letter_code
_entity_poly.pdbx_strand_id
1 'polypeptide(L)'
;MDWSRAKTIFIITFLILNIFLGVQLIMQKNQNKFDLIKETSIEERLKADEITFPELPQEPTEGTYVEAEEKMFREDELAFLRGQDIDLSGGTTVLSTLKDPYPLKKDRQEKDANEFVLNYVYKGGEYVFGEFREDENQIIYYQTYNNFPFFKNSSGQLVLTLNNNNEIVSYRQTMLDHVKELKKQELLTAYEALVTLYNKRLLRSGNKITKVEIGYYTLVPVRSSQLLAPTWRFSVEGGDDLFVNAVEGHAFSETESKKLE
;
A
#
# COMPACT_ATOMS: atom_id res chain seq x y z
N MET A 1 -48.90 -36.22 -2.88
CA MET A 1 -47.70 -35.66 -2.23
C MET A 1 -48.01 -34.21 -1.91
N ASP A 2 -48.04 -33.84 -0.63
CA ASP A 2 -48.49 -32.52 -0.16
C ASP A 2 -47.48 -31.41 -0.51
N TRP A 3 -47.45 -31.04 -1.79
CA TRP A 3 -46.55 -30.04 -2.36
C TRP A 3 -46.74 -28.65 -1.76
N SER A 4 -47.96 -28.33 -1.31
CA SER A 4 -48.25 -27.11 -0.57
C SER A 4 -47.57 -27.08 0.81
N ARG A 5 -47.50 -28.21 1.51
CA ARG A 5 -46.85 -28.30 2.84
C ARG A 5 -45.33 -28.21 2.71
N ALA A 6 -44.74 -28.89 1.73
CA ALA A 6 -43.31 -28.82 1.47
C ALA A 6 -42.85 -27.39 1.12
N LYS A 7 -43.65 -26.66 0.32
CA LYS A 7 -43.40 -25.24 0.00
C LYS A 7 -43.40 -24.33 1.22
N THR A 8 -44.40 -24.47 2.09
CA THR A 8 -44.51 -23.66 3.30
C THR A 8 -43.34 -23.92 4.24
N ILE A 9 -42.92 -25.18 4.40
CA ILE A 9 -41.74 -25.54 5.21
C ILE A 9 -40.47 -24.90 4.61
N PHE A 10 -40.31 -24.93 3.29
CA PHE A 10 -39.14 -24.35 2.63
C PHE A 10 -39.06 -22.83 2.79
N ILE A 11 -40.20 -22.13 2.64
CA ILE A 11 -40.31 -20.68 2.82
C ILE A 11 -39.98 -20.29 4.27
N ILE A 12 -40.53 -21.00 5.26
CA ILE A 12 -40.28 -20.73 6.68
C ILE A 12 -38.81 -20.99 7.03
N THR A 13 -38.24 -22.10 6.56
CA THR A 13 -36.84 -22.45 6.83
C THR A 13 -35.89 -21.41 6.22
N PHE A 14 -36.16 -20.96 4.99
CA PHE A 14 -35.38 -19.90 4.35
C PHE A 14 -35.51 -18.56 5.10
N LEU A 15 -36.70 -18.22 5.59
CA LEU A 15 -36.90 -17.01 6.39
C LEU A 15 -36.09 -17.04 7.69
N ILE A 16 -36.11 -18.16 8.42
CA ILE A 16 -35.33 -18.33 9.67
C ILE A 16 -33.83 -18.20 9.38
N LEU A 17 -33.35 -18.81 8.30
CA LEU A 17 -31.94 -18.70 7.89
C LEU A 17 -31.56 -17.25 7.57
N ASN A 18 -32.40 -16.50 6.86
CA ASN A 18 -32.13 -15.09 6.54
C ASN A 18 -32.14 -14.20 7.79
N ILE A 19 -33.04 -14.44 8.74
CA ILE A 19 -33.06 -13.72 10.02
C ILE A 19 -31.78 -14.04 10.80
N PHE A 20 -31.39 -15.32 10.86
CA PHE A 20 -30.14 -15.74 11.49
C PHE A 20 -28.92 -15.05 10.85
N LEU A 21 -28.83 -15.04 9.52
CA LEU A 21 -27.78 -14.34 8.80
C LEU A 21 -27.79 -12.83 9.10
N GLY A 22 -28.97 -12.20 9.10
CA GLY A 22 -29.12 -10.77 9.40
C GLY A 22 -28.68 -10.43 10.82
N VAL A 23 -29.06 -11.25 11.81
CA VAL A 23 -28.59 -11.11 13.20
C VAL A 23 -27.09 -11.32 13.30
N GLN A 24 -26.53 -12.31 12.60
CA GLN A 24 -25.09 -12.55 12.57
C GLN A 24 -24.34 -11.38 11.93
N LEU A 25 -24.87 -10.79 10.86
CA LEU A 25 -24.29 -9.62 10.19
C LEU A 25 -24.33 -8.38 11.11
N ILE A 26 -25.44 -8.16 11.81
CA ILE A 26 -25.57 -7.07 12.79
C ILE A 26 -24.64 -7.32 13.98
N MET A 27 -24.55 -8.56 14.49
CA MET A 27 -23.62 -8.92 15.57
C MET A 27 -22.17 -8.78 15.14
N GLN A 28 -21.79 -9.16 13.92
CA GLN A 28 -20.42 -8.97 13.41
C GLN A 28 -20.11 -7.48 13.26
N LYS A 29 -21.09 -6.67 12.84
CA LYS A 29 -20.97 -5.20 12.78
C LYS A 29 -20.95 -4.55 14.17
N ASN A 30 -21.63 -5.13 15.16
CA ASN A 30 -21.68 -4.65 16.55
C ASN A 30 -20.57 -5.20 17.46
N GLN A 31 -19.95 -6.33 17.14
CA GLN A 31 -18.73 -6.80 17.81
C GLN A 31 -17.57 -5.83 17.57
N ASN A 32 -17.62 -5.05 16.48
CA ASN A 32 -16.74 -3.92 16.25
C ASN A 32 -17.15 -2.64 17.02
N LYS A 33 -18.27 -2.63 17.76
CA LYS A 33 -18.83 -1.44 18.43
C LYS A 33 -19.30 -1.62 19.87
N PHE A 34 -19.01 -2.73 20.55
CA PHE A 34 -19.35 -2.91 21.97
C PHE A 34 -18.22 -3.56 22.77
N ASP A 35 -17.42 -2.70 23.41
CA ASP A 35 -17.02 -2.86 24.81
C ASP A 35 -16.93 -1.46 25.43
N LEU A 36 -17.93 -1.13 26.26
CA LEU A 36 -17.99 0.10 27.08
C LEU A 36 -18.30 -0.31 28.53
N ILE A 37 -17.53 -1.30 29.01
CA ILE A 37 -17.05 -1.26 30.40
C ILE A 37 -16.13 -0.04 30.47
N LYS A 38 -15.90 0.57 31.65
CA LYS A 38 -14.87 1.62 31.82
C LYS A 38 -13.46 1.04 31.58
N GLU A 39 -13.21 0.58 30.37
CA GLU A 39 -11.90 0.30 29.83
C GLU A 39 -11.21 1.65 29.70
N THR A 40 -9.99 1.73 30.24
CA THR A 40 -9.01 2.75 29.90
C THR A 40 -9.09 3.03 28.41
N SER A 41 -9.27 4.30 28.03
CA SER A 41 -9.49 4.64 26.62
C SER A 41 -8.30 4.16 25.79
N ILE A 42 -8.51 3.91 24.50
CA ILE A 42 -7.44 3.39 23.65
C ILE A 42 -6.22 4.32 23.65
N GLU A 43 -6.44 5.63 23.79
CA GLU A 43 -5.39 6.64 23.95
C GLU A 43 -4.60 6.45 25.24
N GLU A 44 -5.28 6.19 26.35
CA GLU A 44 -4.64 5.93 27.63
C GLU A 44 -3.81 4.63 27.59
N ARG A 45 -4.30 3.61 26.85
CA ARG A 45 -3.59 2.34 26.63
C ARG A 45 -2.37 2.51 25.73
N LEU A 46 -2.51 3.18 24.59
CA LEU A 46 -1.40 3.53 23.69
C LEU A 46 -0.32 4.32 24.42
N LYS A 47 -0.73 5.28 25.27
CA LYS A 47 0.19 6.06 26.10
C LYS A 47 0.87 5.22 27.18
N ALA A 48 0.14 4.32 27.84
CA ALA A 48 0.71 3.40 28.83
C ALA A 48 1.75 2.46 28.22
N ASP A 49 1.54 2.05 26.97
CA ASP A 49 2.50 1.24 26.21
C ASP A 49 3.62 2.07 25.57
N GLU A 50 3.71 3.37 25.86
CA GLU A 50 4.74 4.28 25.33
C GLU A 50 4.74 4.36 23.79
N ILE A 51 3.58 4.14 23.16
CA ILE A 51 3.43 4.24 21.71
C ILE A 51 3.21 5.70 21.32
N THR A 52 4.03 6.18 20.39
CA THR A 52 3.97 7.56 19.88
C THR A 52 3.68 7.58 18.39
N PHE A 53 2.94 8.57 17.93
CA PHE A 53 2.53 8.73 16.53
C PHE A 53 2.34 10.22 16.19
N PRO A 54 2.48 10.61 14.91
CA PRO A 54 2.27 11.99 14.48
C PRO A 54 0.77 12.35 14.47
N GLU A 55 0.44 13.58 14.10
CA GLU A 55 -0.94 13.92 13.79
C GLU A 55 -1.48 13.01 12.68
N LEU A 56 -2.65 12.41 12.92
CA LEU A 56 -3.25 11.46 12.00
C LEU A 56 -4.07 12.18 10.92
N PRO A 57 -3.92 11.79 9.64
CA PRO A 57 -4.77 12.29 8.57
C PRO A 57 -6.25 12.03 8.85
N GLN A 58 -7.09 13.04 8.61
CA GLN A 58 -8.55 12.93 8.75
C GLN A 58 -9.24 12.46 7.46
N GLU A 59 -8.56 12.60 6.32
CA GLU A 59 -9.04 12.22 4.99
C GLU A 59 -8.00 11.29 4.32
N PRO A 60 -8.41 10.47 3.34
CA PRO A 60 -9.77 10.34 2.82
C PRO A 60 -10.64 9.42 3.70
N THR A 61 -11.93 9.76 3.81
CA THR A 61 -12.97 8.93 4.43
C THR A 61 -13.71 8.03 3.44
N GLU A 62 -13.46 8.20 2.14
CA GLU A 62 -14.01 7.38 1.06
C GLU A 62 -12.95 7.10 -0.01
N GLY A 63 -13.06 5.96 -0.67
CA GLY A 63 -12.13 5.57 -1.74
C GLY A 63 -12.65 4.42 -2.57
N THR A 64 -11.86 3.97 -3.53
CA THR A 64 -12.22 2.90 -4.47
C THR A 64 -11.14 1.84 -4.46
N TYR A 65 -11.52 0.59 -4.72
CA TYR A 65 -10.56 -0.36 -5.27
C TYR A 65 -10.17 0.08 -6.68
N VAL A 66 -8.94 -0.22 -7.08
CA VAL A 66 -8.48 0.08 -8.44
C VAL A 66 -7.98 -1.18 -9.13
N GLU A 67 -8.30 -1.31 -10.40
CA GLU A 67 -7.69 -2.28 -11.31
C GLU A 67 -6.65 -1.55 -12.14
N ALA A 68 -5.45 -2.10 -12.25
CA ALA A 68 -4.39 -1.53 -13.07
C ALA A 68 -3.66 -2.62 -13.86
N GLU A 69 -3.13 -2.26 -15.02
CA GLU A 69 -2.40 -3.17 -15.92
C GLU A 69 -0.93 -2.79 -15.95
N GLU A 70 -0.04 -3.75 -16.18
CA GLU A 70 1.38 -3.42 -16.37
C GLU A 70 1.57 -2.62 -17.66
N LYS A 71 2.31 -1.52 -17.59
CA LYS A 71 2.64 -0.71 -18.76
C LYS A 71 3.56 -1.49 -19.69
N MET A 72 3.15 -1.58 -20.95
CA MET A 72 4.07 -1.92 -22.04
C MET A 72 4.81 -0.65 -22.48
N PHE A 73 6.10 -0.61 -22.25
CA PHE A 73 6.99 0.47 -22.72
C PHE A 73 7.30 0.28 -24.20
N ARG A 74 7.43 1.40 -24.91
CA ARG A 74 7.89 1.41 -26.30
C ARG A 74 9.18 2.22 -26.40
N GLU A 75 10.07 1.80 -27.31
CA GLU A 75 11.38 2.45 -27.49
C GLU A 75 11.25 3.94 -27.85
N ASP A 76 10.22 4.31 -28.62
CA ASP A 76 9.95 5.70 -29.01
C ASP A 76 9.61 6.60 -27.81
N GLU A 77 8.95 6.05 -26.78
CA GLU A 77 8.63 6.77 -25.55
C GLU A 77 9.88 7.09 -24.72
N LEU A 78 10.96 6.33 -24.91
CA LEU A 78 12.19 6.43 -24.13
C LEU A 78 13.30 7.18 -24.89
N ALA A 79 13.12 7.47 -26.18
CA ALA A 79 14.13 8.06 -27.05
C ALA A 79 14.62 9.46 -26.62
N PHE A 80 13.86 10.17 -25.77
CA PHE A 80 14.26 11.46 -25.22
C PHE A 80 15.34 11.34 -24.13
N LEU A 81 15.47 10.18 -23.51
CA LEU A 81 16.42 9.95 -22.42
C LEU A 81 17.85 9.93 -22.96
N ARG A 82 18.72 10.76 -22.39
CA ARG A 82 20.11 10.95 -22.85
C ARG A 82 21.08 10.54 -21.76
N GLY A 83 22.30 10.15 -22.16
CA GLY A 83 23.37 9.81 -21.21
C GLY A 83 23.22 8.44 -20.54
N GLN A 84 22.36 7.58 -21.08
CA GLN A 84 22.10 6.25 -20.54
C GLN A 84 21.87 5.23 -21.65
N ASP A 85 22.20 3.98 -21.36
CA ASP A 85 21.90 2.83 -22.18
C ASP A 85 20.66 2.15 -21.60
N ILE A 86 19.66 1.91 -22.45
CA ILE A 86 18.34 1.42 -22.06
C ILE A 86 18.09 0.07 -22.71
N ASP A 87 17.63 -0.89 -21.91
CA ASP A 87 17.12 -2.18 -22.35
C ASP A 87 15.68 -2.38 -21.86
N LEU A 88 14.87 -3.04 -22.69
CA LEU A 88 13.48 -3.37 -22.39
C LEU A 88 13.35 -4.87 -22.12
N SER A 89 13.29 -5.24 -20.84
CA SER A 89 13.08 -6.62 -20.44
C SER A 89 11.59 -6.97 -20.49
N GLY A 90 11.21 -7.83 -21.45
CA GLY A 90 9.83 -8.30 -21.60
C GLY A 90 8.81 -7.22 -21.97
N GLY A 91 9.26 -6.01 -22.31
CA GLY A 91 8.42 -4.85 -22.62
C GLY A 91 7.81 -4.14 -21.41
N THR A 92 7.79 -4.74 -20.22
CA THR A 92 7.19 -4.16 -18.99
C THR A 92 8.21 -3.58 -18.02
N THR A 93 9.50 -3.81 -18.26
CA THR A 93 10.58 -3.32 -17.39
C THR A 93 11.61 -2.55 -18.21
N VAL A 94 11.86 -1.30 -17.80
CA VAL A 94 12.98 -0.50 -18.28
C VAL A 94 14.18 -0.77 -17.40
N LEU A 95 15.27 -1.26 -17.99
CA LEU A 95 16.58 -1.37 -17.35
C LEU A 95 17.46 -0.28 -17.94
N SER A 96 17.94 0.64 -17.10
CA SER A 96 18.79 1.73 -17.55
C SER A 96 20.11 1.74 -16.82
N THR A 97 21.20 1.85 -17.56
CA THR A 97 22.56 2.03 -17.04
C THR A 97 23.07 3.40 -17.46
N LEU A 98 23.55 4.20 -16.50
CA LEU A 98 24.07 5.53 -16.78
C LEU A 98 25.48 5.44 -17.36
N LYS A 99 25.78 6.29 -18.34
CA LYS A 99 27.14 6.40 -18.91
C LYS A 99 28.10 7.06 -17.93
N ASP A 100 27.60 8.07 -17.24
CA ASP A 100 28.29 8.77 -16.15
C ASP A 100 27.46 8.61 -14.87
N PRO A 101 28.04 8.09 -13.77
CA PRO A 101 27.33 7.98 -12.48
C PRO A 101 26.84 9.35 -11.98
N TYR A 102 25.64 9.38 -11.40
CA TYR A 102 25.04 10.60 -10.88
C TYR A 102 25.27 10.71 -9.36
N PRO A 103 26.06 11.69 -8.87
CA PRO A 103 26.45 11.75 -7.47
C PRO A 103 25.32 12.26 -6.56
N LEU A 104 25.16 11.62 -5.40
CA LEU A 104 24.23 12.04 -4.35
C LEU A 104 25.00 12.60 -3.14
N LYS A 105 24.72 13.84 -2.77
CA LYS A 105 25.36 14.44 -1.59
C LYS A 105 24.70 13.91 -0.32
N LYS A 106 25.53 13.47 0.65
CA LYS A 106 25.05 12.83 1.89
C LYS A 106 24.04 13.66 2.69
N ASP A 107 24.18 14.99 2.68
CA ASP A 107 23.32 15.92 3.42
C ASP A 107 22.00 16.25 2.70
N ARG A 108 21.85 15.86 1.43
CA ARG A 108 20.67 16.11 0.61
C ARG A 108 20.34 14.96 -0.35
N GLN A 109 20.61 13.73 0.08
CA GLN A 109 20.49 12.52 -0.73
C GLN A 109 19.11 12.35 -1.36
N GLU A 110 18.04 12.47 -0.56
CA GLU A 110 16.66 12.35 -1.05
C GLU A 110 16.33 13.43 -2.09
N LYS A 111 16.80 14.67 -1.87
CA LYS A 111 16.60 15.77 -2.82
C LYS A 111 17.32 15.53 -4.14
N ASP A 112 18.58 15.10 -4.09
CA ASP A 112 19.37 14.79 -5.29
C ASP A 112 18.77 13.61 -6.06
N ALA A 113 18.29 12.58 -5.35
CA ALA A 113 17.59 11.46 -5.95
C ALA A 113 16.29 11.91 -6.62
N ASN A 114 15.49 12.78 -5.98
CA ASN A 114 14.28 13.34 -6.57
C ASN A 114 14.58 14.18 -7.82
N GLU A 115 15.65 14.98 -7.80
CA GLU A 115 16.13 15.73 -8.97
C GLU A 115 16.55 14.78 -10.11
N PHE A 116 17.24 13.68 -9.80
CA PHE A 116 17.57 12.65 -10.78
C PHE A 116 16.32 12.01 -11.38
N VAL A 117 15.39 11.53 -10.54
CA VAL A 117 14.16 10.87 -10.99
C VAL A 117 13.36 11.78 -11.92
N LEU A 118 13.19 13.06 -11.56
CA LEU A 118 12.40 14.00 -12.35
C LEU A 118 12.98 14.25 -13.76
N ASN A 119 14.30 14.23 -13.91
CA ASN A 119 14.98 14.64 -15.15
C ASN A 119 15.47 13.48 -16.01
N TYR A 120 15.75 12.32 -15.42
CA TYR A 120 16.41 11.18 -16.08
C TYR A 120 15.57 9.91 -16.13
N VAL A 121 14.36 9.92 -15.54
CA VAL A 121 13.46 8.75 -15.54
C VAL A 121 12.19 9.08 -16.31
N TYR A 122 11.74 8.13 -17.14
CA TYR A 122 10.49 8.26 -17.87
C TYR A 122 9.34 8.51 -16.91
N LYS A 123 8.60 9.62 -17.09
CA LYS A 123 7.53 10.04 -16.16
C LYS A 123 7.95 10.04 -14.68
N GLY A 124 9.19 10.43 -14.38
CA GLY A 124 9.70 10.43 -13.00
C GLY A 124 8.84 11.23 -12.01
N GLY A 125 8.11 12.25 -12.47
CA GLY A 125 7.15 12.99 -11.64
C GLY A 125 5.94 12.18 -11.15
N GLU A 126 5.70 10.98 -11.65
CA GLU A 126 4.67 10.06 -11.17
C GLU A 126 5.19 9.13 -10.07
N TYR A 127 6.43 9.31 -9.60
CA TYR A 127 7.05 8.50 -8.55
C TYR A 127 7.38 9.34 -7.32
N VAL A 128 7.16 8.78 -6.14
CA VAL A 128 7.49 9.39 -4.85
C VAL A 128 8.46 8.52 -4.07
N PHE A 129 9.32 9.15 -3.27
CA PHE A 129 10.28 8.45 -2.44
C PHE A 129 9.56 7.48 -1.49
N GLY A 130 9.99 6.23 -1.51
CA GLY A 130 9.44 5.16 -0.69
C GLY A 130 10.32 4.83 0.50
N GLU A 131 11.54 4.38 0.24
CA GLU A 131 12.52 3.95 1.25
C GLU A 131 13.95 3.90 0.69
N PHE A 132 14.93 3.89 1.60
CA PHE A 132 16.32 3.58 1.30
C PHE A 132 16.69 2.24 1.92
N ARG A 133 17.13 1.28 1.09
CA ARG A 133 17.63 -0.03 1.53
C ARG A 133 19.15 0.04 1.59
N GLU A 134 19.66 0.30 2.79
CA GLU A 134 21.09 0.47 3.05
C GLU A 134 21.90 -0.79 2.73
N ASP A 135 21.34 -1.97 3.01
CA ASP A 135 21.96 -3.27 2.78
C ASP A 135 22.11 -3.60 1.29
N GLU A 136 21.17 -3.14 0.46
CA GLU A 136 21.19 -3.33 -0.99
C GLU A 136 21.81 -2.15 -1.76
N ASN A 137 22.16 -1.04 -1.09
CA ASN A 137 22.51 0.24 -1.72
C ASN A 137 21.47 0.67 -2.76
N GLN A 138 20.19 0.58 -2.42
CA GLN A 138 19.07 0.90 -3.33
C GLN A 138 18.14 1.96 -2.76
N ILE A 139 17.71 2.89 -3.61
CA ILE A 139 16.63 3.83 -3.30
C ILE A 139 15.37 3.38 -4.04
N ILE A 140 14.29 3.18 -3.30
CA ILE A 140 13.01 2.69 -3.81
C ILE A 140 12.03 3.86 -3.89
N TYR A 141 11.37 3.95 -5.03
CA TYR A 141 10.31 4.91 -5.33
C TYR A 141 9.03 4.15 -5.69
N TYR A 142 7.90 4.62 -5.17
CA TYR A 142 6.59 4.09 -5.51
C TYR A 142 5.93 4.96 -6.56
N GLN A 143 5.38 4.35 -7.61
CA GLN A 143 4.52 5.06 -8.54
C GLN A 143 3.26 5.53 -7.80
N THR A 144 2.72 6.68 -8.20
CA THR A 144 1.50 7.26 -7.66
C THR A 144 0.38 7.30 -8.69
N TYR A 145 -0.85 7.18 -8.19
CA TYR A 145 -2.08 7.44 -8.93
C TYR A 145 -2.95 8.39 -8.12
N ASN A 146 -3.35 9.53 -8.70
CA ASN A 146 -4.08 10.59 -7.98
C ASN A 146 -3.42 11.00 -6.65
N ASN A 147 -2.08 11.08 -6.63
CA ASN A 147 -1.23 11.33 -5.45
C ASN A 147 -1.19 10.21 -4.39
N PHE A 148 -1.83 9.07 -4.63
CA PHE A 148 -1.77 7.91 -3.77
C PHE A 148 -0.72 6.91 -4.28
N PRO A 149 0.29 6.54 -3.48
CA PRO A 149 1.34 5.62 -3.89
C PRO A 149 0.84 4.17 -3.99
N PHE A 150 1.37 3.43 -4.96
CA PHE A 150 1.28 1.96 -5.03
C PHE A 150 2.37 1.36 -4.14
N PHE A 151 2.02 1.07 -2.88
CA PHE A 151 2.97 0.55 -1.90
C PHE A 151 3.49 -0.82 -2.30
N LYS A 152 4.83 -0.97 -2.26
CA LYS A 152 5.56 -2.24 -2.41
C LYS A 152 5.13 -3.05 -3.65
N ASN A 153 4.66 -2.37 -4.70
CA ASN A 153 4.19 -3.02 -5.93
C ASN A 153 5.35 -3.19 -6.91
N SER A 154 5.72 -4.44 -7.20
CA SER A 154 6.85 -4.73 -8.09
C SER A 154 6.65 -4.28 -9.54
N SER A 155 5.40 -4.11 -9.98
CA SER A 155 5.00 -3.65 -11.31
C SER A 155 4.75 -2.13 -11.39
N GLY A 156 4.86 -1.41 -10.28
CA GLY A 156 4.67 0.04 -10.18
C GLY A 156 5.73 0.72 -9.31
N GLN A 157 6.99 0.37 -9.52
CA GLN A 157 8.11 0.88 -8.71
C GLN A 157 9.30 1.32 -9.56
N LEU A 158 10.11 2.20 -8.98
CA LEU A 158 11.41 2.58 -9.50
C LEU A 158 12.47 2.25 -8.46
N VAL A 159 13.52 1.58 -8.89
CA VAL A 159 14.62 1.15 -8.04
C VAL A 159 15.91 1.74 -8.59
N LEU A 160 16.48 2.70 -7.87
CA LEU A 160 17.79 3.28 -8.16
C LEU A 160 18.86 2.44 -7.47
N THR A 161 19.90 2.06 -8.20
CA THR A 161 21.06 1.33 -7.64
C THR A 161 22.23 2.28 -7.47
N LEU A 162 22.81 2.29 -6.27
CA LEU A 162 23.96 3.13 -5.93
C LEU A 162 25.25 2.31 -5.93
N ASN A 163 26.36 2.96 -6.28
CA ASN A 163 27.69 2.42 -6.04
C ASN A 163 28.22 2.79 -4.63
N ASN A 164 29.41 2.30 -4.30
CA ASN A 164 30.06 2.57 -3.01
C ASN A 164 30.42 4.06 -2.77
N ASN A 165 30.37 4.90 -3.81
CA ASN A 165 30.63 6.33 -3.72
C ASN A 165 29.35 7.16 -3.51
N ASN A 166 28.20 6.51 -3.29
CA ASN A 166 26.88 7.15 -3.21
C ASN A 166 26.46 7.82 -4.52
N GLU A 167 26.75 7.18 -5.64
CA GLU A 167 26.38 7.66 -6.97
C GLU A 167 25.39 6.68 -7.60
N ILE A 168 24.32 7.18 -8.21
CA ILE A 168 23.37 6.37 -9.00
C ILE A 168 24.12 5.87 -10.23
N VAL A 169 24.11 4.56 -10.46
CA VAL A 169 24.75 3.94 -11.63
C VAL A 169 23.75 3.32 -12.59
N SER A 170 22.60 2.90 -12.08
CA SER A 170 21.55 2.29 -12.88
C SER A 170 20.20 2.42 -12.18
N TYR A 171 19.14 2.22 -12.95
CA TYR A 171 17.81 2.07 -12.39
C TYR A 171 17.00 0.99 -13.12
N ARG A 172 16.05 0.41 -12.37
CA ARG A 172 15.00 -0.45 -12.91
C ARG A 172 13.67 0.24 -12.69
N GLN A 173 12.90 0.40 -13.76
CA GLN A 173 11.58 1.03 -13.69
C GLN A 173 10.51 0.06 -14.21
N THR A 174 9.45 -0.07 -13.41
CA THR A 174 8.17 -0.67 -13.79
C THR A 174 7.06 0.35 -13.56
N MET A 175 5.97 0.23 -14.31
CA MET A 175 4.87 1.18 -14.23
C MET A 175 3.54 0.46 -14.48
N LEU A 176 2.53 0.83 -13.72
CA LEU A 176 1.14 0.50 -13.94
C LEU A 176 0.48 1.57 -14.81
N ASP A 177 -0.44 1.15 -15.67
CA ASP A 177 -1.21 1.99 -16.59
C ASP A 177 -2.68 1.53 -16.59
N HIS A 178 -3.53 2.23 -17.34
CA HIS A 178 -4.96 1.91 -17.51
C HIS A 178 -5.71 1.72 -16.19
N VAL A 179 -5.39 2.54 -15.18
CA VAL A 179 -6.00 2.46 -13.85
C VAL A 179 -7.50 2.74 -13.95
N LYS A 180 -8.32 1.78 -13.51
CA LYS A 180 -9.78 1.84 -13.46
C LYS A 180 -10.23 1.82 -12.02
N GLU A 181 -10.93 2.88 -11.60
CA GLU A 181 -11.60 2.90 -10.31
C GLU A 181 -12.85 2.02 -10.34
N LEU A 182 -13.00 1.19 -9.32
CA LEU A 182 -14.18 0.35 -9.13
C LEU A 182 -15.23 1.08 -8.27
N LYS A 183 -16.05 0.32 -7.55
CA LYS A 183 -17.10 0.88 -6.69
C LYS A 183 -16.50 1.60 -5.49
N LYS A 184 -16.98 2.82 -5.25
CA LYS A 184 -16.69 3.62 -4.06
C LYS A 184 -17.13 2.92 -2.77
N GLN A 185 -16.29 3.01 -1.75
CA GLN A 185 -16.44 2.44 -0.42
C GLN A 185 -16.18 3.52 0.62
N GLU A 186 -16.81 3.38 1.79
CA GLU A 186 -16.37 4.08 3.00
C GLU A 186 -15.03 3.47 3.45
N LEU A 187 -14.12 4.33 3.91
CA LEU A 187 -12.81 3.93 4.41
C LEU A 187 -12.75 4.10 5.92
N LEU A 188 -12.04 3.19 6.56
CA LEU A 188 -11.52 3.39 7.91
C LEU A 188 -10.63 4.62 7.92
N THR A 189 -10.81 5.45 8.94
CA THR A 189 -9.91 6.57 9.23
C THR A 189 -8.53 6.07 9.64
N ALA A 190 -7.51 6.94 9.54
CA ALA A 190 -6.17 6.62 10.05
C ALA A 190 -6.19 6.25 11.55
N TYR A 191 -7.09 6.85 12.33
CA TYR A 191 -7.29 6.51 13.73
C TYR A 191 -7.86 5.09 13.91
N GLU A 192 -8.93 4.73 13.20
CA GLU A 192 -9.48 3.36 13.26
C GLU A 192 -8.47 2.31 12.80
N ALA A 193 -7.67 2.63 11.79
CA ALA A 193 -6.56 1.77 11.35
C ALA A 193 -5.48 1.62 12.44
N LEU A 194 -5.11 2.70 13.13
CA LEU A 194 -4.17 2.66 14.27
C LEU A 194 -4.71 1.76 15.41
N VAL A 195 -5.98 1.93 15.77
CA VAL A 195 -6.66 1.10 16.78
C VAL A 195 -6.65 -0.37 16.35
N THR A 196 -6.84 -0.65 15.06
CA THR A 196 -6.79 -2.00 14.49
C THR A 196 -5.41 -2.63 14.67
N LEU A 197 -4.33 -1.90 14.36
CA LEU A 197 -2.95 -2.38 14.55
C LEU A 197 -2.66 -2.71 16.01
N TYR A 198 -3.09 -1.83 16.92
CA TYR A 198 -2.88 -2.00 18.34
C TYR A 198 -3.64 -3.22 18.89
N ASN A 199 -4.92 -3.36 18.55
CA ASN A 199 -5.74 -4.48 18.99
C ASN A 199 -5.24 -5.83 18.46
N LYS A 200 -4.66 -5.84 17.25
CA LYS A 200 -4.01 -7.01 16.65
C LYS A 200 -2.61 -7.28 17.20
N ARG A 201 -2.12 -6.47 18.15
CA ARG A 201 -0.78 -6.58 18.77
C ARG A 201 0.37 -6.49 17.77
N LEU A 202 0.14 -5.80 16.65
CA LEU A 202 1.20 -5.50 15.68
C LEU A 202 2.07 -4.35 16.16
N LEU A 203 1.50 -3.42 16.91
CA LEU A 203 2.24 -2.40 17.65
C LEU A 203 2.72 -2.96 18.99
N ARG A 204 4.02 -2.83 19.23
CA ARG A 204 4.67 -3.21 20.49
C ARG A 204 4.91 -1.97 21.35
N SER A 205 5.09 -2.19 22.66
CA SER A 205 5.43 -1.11 23.57
C SER A 205 6.72 -0.41 23.14
N GLY A 206 6.73 0.93 23.23
CA GLY A 206 7.83 1.79 22.78
C GLY A 206 7.91 2.01 21.27
N ASN A 207 6.98 1.48 20.47
CA ASN A 207 6.95 1.78 19.04
C ASN A 207 6.69 3.26 18.77
N LYS A 208 7.46 3.83 17.85
CA LYS A 208 7.32 5.20 17.39
C LYS A 208 6.97 5.22 15.92
N ILE A 209 5.75 5.62 15.62
CA ILE A 209 5.27 5.81 14.25
C ILE A 209 5.81 7.16 13.78
N THR A 210 6.49 7.17 12.63
CA THR A 210 7.13 8.36 12.07
C THR A 210 6.30 9.00 10.97
N LYS A 211 5.52 8.19 10.24
CA LYS A 211 4.69 8.63 9.12
C LYS A 211 3.43 7.77 9.02
N VAL A 212 2.32 8.42 8.68
CA VAL A 212 1.04 7.76 8.37
C VAL A 212 0.55 8.30 7.04
N GLU A 213 0.36 7.41 6.08
CA GLU A 213 -0.06 7.77 4.72
C GLU A 213 -0.99 6.70 4.15
N ILE A 214 -1.88 7.11 3.24
CA ILE A 214 -2.74 6.18 2.51
C ILE A 214 -2.22 6.02 1.09
N GLY A 215 -2.40 4.84 0.54
CA GLY A 215 -2.04 4.48 -0.81
C GLY A 215 -2.80 3.22 -1.21
N TYR A 216 -2.23 2.48 -2.14
CA TYR A 216 -2.80 1.26 -2.67
C TYR A 216 -1.85 0.09 -2.45
N TYR A 217 -2.38 -1.04 -2.01
CA TYR A 217 -1.63 -2.29 -1.85
C TYR A 217 -2.28 -3.38 -2.71
N THR A 218 -1.47 -4.22 -3.34
CA THR A 218 -1.95 -5.30 -4.23
C THR A 218 -2.63 -6.41 -3.41
N LEU A 219 -3.87 -6.75 -3.75
CA LEU A 219 -4.59 -7.87 -3.14
C LEU A 219 -4.29 -9.19 -3.85
N VAL A 220 -4.34 -9.17 -5.18
CA VAL A 220 -4.13 -10.35 -6.02
C VAL A 220 -3.35 -9.93 -7.26
N PRO A 221 -2.10 -10.39 -7.43
CA PRO A 221 -1.38 -10.23 -8.69
C PRO A 221 -1.92 -11.25 -9.69
N VAL A 222 -2.79 -10.83 -10.61
CA VAL A 222 -3.09 -11.64 -11.81
C VAL A 222 -2.15 -11.18 -12.92
N ARG A 223 -1.61 -12.12 -13.69
CA ARG A 223 -0.43 -12.00 -14.59
C ARG A 223 -0.24 -10.69 -15.36
N SER A 224 -1.29 -9.97 -15.74
CA SER A 224 -1.20 -8.68 -16.45
C SER A 224 -2.12 -7.59 -15.89
N SER A 225 -2.93 -7.89 -14.87
CA SER A 225 -3.89 -6.97 -14.26
C SER A 225 -3.97 -7.23 -12.77
N GLN A 226 -3.90 -6.18 -11.98
CA GLN A 226 -3.81 -6.26 -10.52
C GLN A 226 -5.00 -5.55 -9.90
N LEU A 227 -5.59 -6.19 -8.89
CA LEU A 227 -6.58 -5.55 -8.03
C LEU A 227 -5.85 -4.95 -6.81
N LEU A 228 -5.98 -3.65 -6.62
CA LEU A 228 -5.37 -2.93 -5.51
C LEU A 228 -6.42 -2.31 -4.59
N ALA A 229 -6.17 -2.40 -3.30
CA ALA A 229 -7.04 -1.89 -2.25
C ALA A 229 -6.45 -0.63 -1.60
N PRO A 230 -7.27 0.38 -1.30
CA PRO A 230 -6.82 1.51 -0.51
C PRO A 230 -6.37 1.00 0.88
N THR A 231 -5.17 1.41 1.29
CA THR A 231 -4.45 0.85 2.43
C THR A 231 -3.71 1.95 3.16
N TRP A 232 -3.84 2.00 4.48
CA TRP A 232 -3.03 2.85 5.35
C TRP A 232 -1.68 2.18 5.62
N ARG A 233 -0.60 2.94 5.44
CA ARG A 233 0.78 2.58 5.80
C ARG A 233 1.20 3.39 7.03
N PHE A 234 1.74 2.69 8.01
CA PHE A 234 2.31 3.25 9.23
C PHE A 234 3.80 2.88 9.26
N SER A 235 4.66 3.89 9.10
CA SER A 235 6.10 3.68 9.18
C SER A 235 6.56 3.71 10.63
N VAL A 236 7.24 2.66 11.05
CA VAL A 236 7.71 2.47 12.43
C VAL A 236 9.21 2.69 12.48
N GLU A 237 9.67 3.53 13.40
CA GLU A 237 11.09 3.80 13.60
C GLU A 237 11.84 2.52 14.00
N GLY A 238 12.82 2.13 13.17
CA GLY A 238 13.66 0.95 13.43
C GLY A 238 12.94 -0.39 13.27
N GLY A 239 11.81 -0.45 12.56
CA GLY A 239 11.05 -1.67 12.31
C GLY A 239 10.35 -1.69 10.94
N ASP A 240 9.64 -2.78 10.68
CA ASP A 240 8.85 -2.94 9.44
C ASP A 240 7.68 -1.96 9.40
N ASP A 241 7.32 -1.54 8.19
CA ASP A 241 6.06 -0.84 7.96
C ASP A 241 4.87 -1.76 8.28
N LEU A 242 3.84 -1.16 8.85
CA LEU A 242 2.56 -1.82 9.13
C LEU A 242 1.49 -1.31 8.18
N PHE A 243 0.66 -2.23 7.69
CA PHE A 243 -0.37 -1.94 6.70
C PHE A 243 -1.75 -2.31 7.23
N VAL A 244 -2.75 -1.50 6.90
CA VAL A 244 -4.16 -1.79 7.18
C VAL A 244 -4.99 -1.51 5.93
N ASN A 245 -5.64 -2.54 5.38
CA ASN A 245 -6.63 -2.37 4.32
C ASN A 245 -7.74 -1.43 4.83
N ALA A 246 -7.91 -0.30 4.15
CA ALA A 246 -8.79 0.78 4.60
C ALA A 246 -10.28 0.44 4.42
N VAL A 247 -10.64 -0.60 3.67
CA VAL A 247 -12.04 -1.05 3.52
C VAL A 247 -12.35 -2.19 4.50
N GLU A 248 -11.47 -3.19 4.57
CA GLU A 248 -11.75 -4.44 5.31
C GLU A 248 -11.17 -4.46 6.73
N GLY A 249 -10.22 -3.58 7.06
CA GLY A 249 -9.50 -3.59 8.34
C GLY A 249 -8.56 -4.79 8.52
N HIS A 250 -8.26 -5.52 7.43
CA HIS A 250 -7.19 -6.50 7.46
C HIS A 250 -5.85 -5.79 7.68
N ALA A 251 -5.03 -6.29 8.59
CA ALA A 251 -3.80 -5.63 8.99
C ALA A 251 -2.66 -6.65 9.02
N PHE A 252 -1.50 -6.23 8.56
CA PHE A 252 -0.34 -7.09 8.33
C PHE A 252 0.95 -6.25 8.36
N SER A 253 2.07 -6.92 8.56
CA SER A 253 3.42 -6.34 8.43
C SER A 253 4.05 -6.69 7.07
N GLU A 254 5.05 -5.92 6.64
CA GLU A 254 5.83 -6.24 5.43
C GLU A 254 6.43 -7.66 5.47
N THR A 255 6.90 -8.11 6.63
CA THR A 255 7.48 -9.46 6.77
C THR A 255 6.44 -10.58 6.61
N GLU A 256 5.16 -10.31 6.91
CA GLU A 256 4.08 -11.28 6.75
C GLU A 256 3.61 -11.39 5.30
N SER A 257 3.60 -10.30 4.53
CA SER A 257 3.20 -10.35 3.11
C SER A 257 4.16 -11.18 2.26
N LYS A 258 5.48 -11.07 2.49
CA LYS A 258 6.50 -11.89 1.78
C LYS A 258 6.39 -13.40 2.03
N LYS A 259 5.65 -13.85 3.05
CA LYS A 259 5.42 -15.29 3.31
C LYS A 259 4.22 -15.86 2.57
N LEU A 260 3.35 -14.99 2.03
CA LEU A 260 2.12 -15.35 1.34
C LEU A 260 2.26 -15.31 -0.19
N GLU A 261 3.32 -14.67 -0.69
CA GLU A 261 3.77 -14.69 -2.10
C GLU A 261 4.70 -15.89 -2.38
#